data_AF-A0A9W5R4P9-F1
#
_entry.id   AF-A0A9W5R4P9-F1
#
_cell.length_a   1.000
_cell.length_b   1.000
_cell.length_c   1.000
_cell.angle_alpha   90.00
_cell.angle_beta   90.00
_cell.angle_gamma   90.00
#
_symmetry.space_group_name_H-M   'P 1'
#
loop_
_entity.id
_entity.type
_entity.pdbx_description
1 polymer ?
#
loop_
_entity_poly.entity_id
_entity_poly.type
_entity_poly.pdbx_seq_one_letter_code
_entity_poly.pdbx_strand_id
1 'polypeptide(L)'
;MENVKWLEASENSNGITSIAMVEINKGLSVGRIVGYNGILKGEKVIYKDNEYTVVMASRLGHFGLSETGKLPYTICASPNEVSVCQQ
;
A
#
# COMPACT_ATOMS: atom_id res chain seq x y z
N MET A 1 -10.01 -9.66 2.97
CA MET A 1 -9.42 -8.88 4.09
C MET A 1 -10.57 -8.22 4.84
N GLU A 2 -11.17 -8.89 5.82
CA GLU A 2 -12.49 -8.48 6.33
C GLU A 2 -12.47 -7.36 7.40
N ASN A 3 -11.31 -6.78 7.73
CA ASN A 3 -11.20 -5.73 8.76
C ASN A 3 -10.23 -4.62 8.36
N VAL A 4 -10.28 -4.15 7.12
CA VAL A 4 -9.50 -2.98 6.71
C VAL A 4 -10.20 -1.71 7.18
N LYS A 5 -9.54 -0.95 8.04
CA LYS A 5 -9.95 0.40 8.44
C LYS A 5 -9.11 1.42 7.69
N TRP A 6 -9.78 2.35 7.01
CA TRP A 6 -9.14 3.52 6.43
C TRP A 6 -9.10 4.66 7.45
N LEU A 7 -7.94 5.31 7.54
CA LEU A 7 -7.71 6.50 8.35
C LEU A 7 -7.18 7.60 7.45
N GLU A 8 -7.73 8.81 7.60
CA GLU A 8 -7.17 9.99 6.96
C GLU A 8 -5.77 10.26 7.51
N ALA A 9 -4.86 10.66 6.63
CA ALA A 9 -3.51 11.05 6.97
C ALA A 9 -3.25 12.46 6.42
N SER A 10 -2.44 13.23 7.15
CA SER A 10 -1.93 14.49 6.62
C SER A 10 -1.06 14.21 5.39
N GLU A 11 -1.32 14.99 4.34
CA GLU A 11 -0.53 14.92 3.12
C GLU A 11 0.97 15.07 3.41
N ASN A 12 1.78 14.20 2.81
CA ASN A 12 3.22 14.18 2.98
C ASN A 12 3.94 14.08 1.63
N SER A 13 5.28 14.14 1.65
CA SER A 13 6.10 14.09 0.42
C SER A 13 5.90 12.83 -0.43
N ASN A 14 5.32 11.77 0.15
CA ASN A 14 5.04 10.50 -0.55
C ASN A 14 3.62 10.48 -1.14
N GLY A 15 2.87 11.57 -0.98
CA GLY A 15 1.49 11.73 -1.46
C GLY A 15 0.47 10.90 -0.70
N ILE A 16 0.74 10.51 0.56
CA ILE A 16 -0.24 9.75 1.36
C ILE A 16 -1.33 10.68 1.86
N THR A 17 -2.58 10.36 1.52
CA THR A 17 -3.79 11.05 2.01
C THR A 17 -4.64 10.13 2.89
N SER A 18 -4.55 8.80 2.70
CA SER A 18 -5.23 7.83 3.56
C SER A 18 -4.40 6.57 3.76
N ILE A 19 -4.55 5.94 4.93
CA ILE A 19 -3.82 4.73 5.35
C ILE A 19 -4.82 3.63 5.62
N ALA A 20 -4.63 2.48 4.99
CA ALA A 20 -5.37 1.26 5.31
C ALA A 20 -4.64 0.47 6.37
N MET A 21 -5.34 0.12 7.45
CA MET A 21 -4.82 -0.68 8.54
C MET A 21 -5.71 -1.89 8.81
N VAL A 22 -5.09 -3.03 9.13
CA VAL A 22 -5.77 -4.19 9.70
C VAL A 22 -5.36 -4.32 11.15
N GLU A 23 -6.35 -4.41 12.03
CA GLU A 23 -6.12 -4.62 13.47
C GLU A 23 -5.49 -6.00 13.72
N ILE A 24 -4.38 -6.04 14.45
CA ILE A 24 -3.65 -7.30 14.72
C ILE A 24 -4.15 -7.93 16.03
N ASN A 25 -4.58 -7.11 17.00
CA ASN A 25 -5.00 -7.59 18.31
C ASN A 25 -6.05 -6.64 18.94
N LYS A 26 -7.21 -7.17 19.35
CA LYS A 26 -8.39 -6.42 19.84
C LYS A 26 -8.20 -5.69 21.17
N GLY A 27 -6.98 -5.63 21.71
CA GLY A 27 -6.66 -4.96 22.98
C GLY A 27 -5.51 -3.95 22.90
N LEU A 28 -4.89 -3.80 21.72
CA LEU A 28 -3.80 -2.86 21.50
C LEU A 28 -4.15 -2.03 20.26
N SER A 29 -3.98 -0.70 20.33
CA SER A 29 -4.15 0.21 19.18
C SER A 29 -3.06 0.05 18.12
N VAL A 30 -2.59 -1.17 17.88
CA VAL A 30 -1.51 -1.51 16.95
C VAL A 30 -2.11 -2.24 15.75
N GLY A 31 -2.24 -1.51 14.64
CA GLY A 31 -2.64 -2.07 13.35
C GLY A 31 -1.44 -2.29 12.42
N ARG A 32 -1.58 -3.26 11.53
CA ARG A 32 -0.67 -3.46 10.39
C ARG A 32 -1.13 -2.57 9.24
N ILE A 33 -0.24 -1.75 8.71
CA ILE A 33 -0.53 -1.04 7.46
C ILE A 33 -0.59 -2.05 6.32
N VAL A 34 -1.65 -1.97 5.54
CA VAL A 34 -1.90 -2.84 4.39
C VAL A 34 -2.10 -2.08 3.09
N GLY A 35 -2.09 -0.75 3.11
CA GLY A 35 -2.30 0.06 1.92
C GLY A 35 -2.29 1.57 2.16
N TYR A 36 -2.30 2.32 1.07
CA TYR A 36 -2.36 3.78 1.03
C TYR A 36 -3.29 4.23 -0.10
N ASN A 37 -3.99 5.34 0.10
CA ASN A 37 -4.74 6.04 -0.96
C ASN A 37 -5.73 5.16 -1.75
N GLY A 38 -6.44 4.26 -1.07
CA GLY A 38 -7.33 3.29 -1.71
C GLY A 38 -6.64 2.05 -2.32
N ILE A 39 -5.31 2.02 -2.36
CA ILE A 39 -4.51 0.90 -2.91
C ILE A 39 -4.10 -0.04 -1.78
N LEU A 40 -4.43 -1.33 -1.93
CA LEU A 40 -4.11 -2.38 -0.97
C LEU A 40 -3.00 -3.30 -1.45
N LYS A 41 -2.31 -3.92 -0.48
CA LYS A 41 -1.45 -5.07 -0.74
C LYS A 41 -2.25 -6.16 -1.47
N GLY A 42 -1.69 -6.64 -2.57
CA GLY A 42 -2.25 -7.64 -3.47
C GLY A 42 -2.78 -7.05 -4.76
N GLU A 43 -2.98 -5.73 -4.83
CA GLU A 43 -3.47 -5.07 -6.03
C GLU A 43 -2.37 -4.81 -7.04
N LYS A 44 -2.79 -4.68 -8.30
CA LYS A 44 -1.94 -4.33 -9.42
C LYS A 44 -1.92 -2.81 -9.61
N VAL A 45 -0.72 -2.29 -9.84
CA VAL A 45 -0.47 -0.87 -10.08
C VAL A 45 0.48 -0.69 -11.24
N ILE A 46 0.36 0.45 -11.92
CA ILE A 46 1.32 0.91 -12.92
C ILE A 46 2.36 1.78 -12.24
N TYR A 47 3.64 1.48 -12.46
CA TYR A 47 4.79 2.30 -12.08
C TYR A 47 5.71 2.42 -13.28
N LYS A 48 5.99 3.66 -13.73
CA LYS A 48 6.83 3.93 -14.92
C LYS A 48 6.45 3.05 -16.12
N ASP A 49 5.18 3.09 -16.50
CA ASP A 49 4.61 2.36 -17.66
C ASP A 49 4.64 0.83 -17.55
N ASN A 50 5.02 0.27 -16.40
CA ASN A 50 5.07 -1.17 -16.17
C ASN A 50 4.10 -1.59 -15.06
N GLU A 51 3.49 -2.76 -15.23
CA GLU A 51 2.57 -3.34 -14.24
C GLU A 51 3.33 -4.09 -13.14
N TYR A 52 2.99 -3.82 -11.89
CA TYR A 52 3.51 -4.53 -10.73
C TYR A 52 2.38 -4.89 -9.76
N THR A 53 2.64 -5.87 -8.90
CA THR A 53 1.78 -6.15 -7.75
C THR A 53 2.35 -5.48 -6.50
N VAL A 54 1.49 -4.84 -5.71
CA VAL A 54 1.85 -4.35 -4.38
C VAL A 54 1.97 -5.55 -3.43
N VAL A 55 3.17 -5.90 -2.98
CA VAL A 55 3.39 -7.02 -2.07
C VAL A 55 3.67 -6.59 -0.62
N MET A 56 3.93 -5.30 -0.41
CA MET A 56 4.20 -4.72 0.91
C MET A 56 3.79 -3.24 0.96
N ALA A 57 3.30 -2.78 2.11
CA ALA A 57 3.14 -1.38 2.46
C ALA A 57 4.00 -1.09 3.71
N SER A 58 5.01 -0.24 3.56
CA SER A 58 5.99 0.09 4.60
C SER A 58 5.46 1.15 5.53
N ARG A 59 5.80 1.11 6.82
CA ARG A 59 5.52 2.20 7.77
C ARG A 59 6.19 3.53 7.43
N LEU A 60 7.19 3.51 6.53
CA LEU A 60 7.83 4.70 5.98
C LEU A 60 7.06 5.32 4.80
N GLY A 61 5.85 4.81 4.50
CA GLY A 61 4.97 5.41 3.51
C GLY A 61 5.27 5.04 2.05
N HIS A 62 5.84 3.85 1.81
CA HIS A 62 6.14 3.35 0.46
C HIS A 62 5.48 2.00 0.21
N PHE A 63 5.29 1.68 -1.07
CA PHE A 63 4.96 0.35 -1.55
C PHE A 63 6.19 -0.44 -1.95
N GLY A 64 6.21 -1.73 -1.59
CA GLY A 64 7.09 -2.72 -2.21
C GLY A 64 6.37 -3.38 -3.39
N LEU A 65 6.92 -3.22 -4.59
CA LEU A 65 6.37 -3.70 -5.85
C LEU A 65 7.10 -4.95 -6.36
N SER A 66 6.35 -5.92 -6.88
CA SER A 66 6.88 -7.17 -7.44
C SER A 66 6.22 -7.52 -8.75
N GLU A 67 7.04 -7.87 -9.75
CA GLU A 67 6.60 -8.39 -11.05
C GLU A 67 5.98 -9.79 -10.91
N THR A 68 6.46 -10.59 -9.95
CA THR A 68 6.00 -11.97 -9.74
C THR A 68 4.72 -12.07 -8.90
N GLY A 69 4.27 -10.95 -8.32
CA GLY A 69 3.15 -10.95 -7.37
C GLY A 69 3.50 -11.45 -5.97
N LYS A 70 4.76 -11.82 -5.71
CA LYS A 70 5.22 -12.38 -4.43
C LYS A 70 6.48 -11.65 -3.94
N LEU A 71 6.79 -11.81 -2.66
CA LEU A 71 8.09 -11.38 -2.14
C LEU A 71 9.23 -12.21 -2.75
N PRO A 72 10.45 -11.66 -2.89
CA PRO A 72 10.83 -10.28 -2.54
C PRO A 72 10.24 -9.24 -3.51
N TYR A 73 10.09 -7.99 -3.04
CA TYR A 73 9.82 -6.87 -3.95
C TYR A 73 11.13 -6.42 -4.59
N THR A 74 11.07 -5.94 -5.84
CA THR A 74 12.23 -5.46 -6.60
C THR A 74 12.29 -3.94 -6.64
N ILE A 75 11.15 -3.27 -6.45
CA ILE A 75 11.03 -1.81 -6.54
C ILE A 75 10.34 -1.27 -5.28
N CYS A 76 10.81 -0.11 -4.83
CA CYS A 76 10.15 0.71 -3.82
C CYS A 76 9.57 1.94 -4.53
N ALA A 77 8.28 2.22 -4.33
CA ALA A 77 7.61 3.37 -4.94
C ALA A 77 6.73 4.08 -3.91
N SER A 78 6.65 5.41 -4.02
CA SER A 78 5.74 6.23 -3.22
C SER A 78 4.31 6.13 -3.78
N PRO A 79 3.27 6.30 -2.95
CA PRO A 79 1.88 6.25 -3.40
C PRO A 79 1.52 7.23 -4.53
N ASN A 80 2.16 8.40 -4.63
CA ASN A 80 1.96 9.34 -5.75
C ASN A 80 2.69 8.96 -7.05
N GLU A 81 3.58 7.97 -7.01
CA GLU A 81 4.30 7.50 -8.21
C GLU A 81 3.59 6.33 -8.91
N VAL A 82 2.51 5.83 -8.31
CA VAL A 82 1.77 4.65 -8.80
C VAL A 82 0.34 5.01 -9.16
N SER A 83 -0.26 4.24 -10.07
CA SER A 83 -1.67 4.35 -10.43
C SER A 83 -2.31 2.97 -10.44
N VAL A 84 -3.58 2.86 -10.05
CA VAL A 84 -4.31 1.59 -10.13
C VAL A 84 -4.48 1.16 -11.58
N CYS A 85 -4.31 -0.14 -11.88
CA CYS A 85 -4.78 -0.67 -13.15
C CYS A 85 -6.31 -0.53 -13.18
N GLN A 86 -6.85 0.30 -14.08
CA GLN A 86 -8.30 0.35 -14.29
C GLN A 86 -8.77 -1.06 -14.71
N GLN A 87 -9.76 -1.60 -13.99
CA GLN A 87 -10.45 -2.84 -14.39
C GLN A 87 -11.44 -2.56 -15.51
#